data_AF-A0A7S2R744-F1
#
_entry.id   AF-A0A7S2R744-F1
#
_cell.length_a   1.000
_cell.length_b   1.000
_cell.length_c   1.000
_cell.angle_alpha   90.00
_cell.angle_beta   90.00
_cell.angle_gamma   90.00
#
_symmetry.space_group_name_H-M   'P 1'
#
loop_
_entity.id
_entity.type
_entity.pdbx_description
1 polymer ?
#
loop_
_entity_poly.entity_id
_entity_poly.type
_entity_poly.pdbx_seq_one_letter_code
_entity_poly.pdbx_strand_id
1 'polypeptide(L)'
;MAEAVSCQRGREGEPGRRYRTAIFAVGAVLVLSSVALLHASHPVVSVVEPSSALAERFLICRTEYEEATGRTLAPELTYGPIVQVHKLTKLSLSTGEAGRWRGDGALVGDKHAKEVEVLFTTVGASKVEVEHAQGKETFTVYAKIIRRELRDLTDTDREAYFEAVYELVTIGQEEGVRLYGSNFQSGDEL
;
A
#
# COMPACT_ATOMS: atom_id res chain seq x y z
N MET A 1 -47.32 27.38 -1.23
CA MET A 1 -46.95 27.95 -2.55
C MET A 1 -45.46 27.71 -2.71
N ALA A 2 -45.11 26.84 -3.65
CA ALA A 2 -43.78 26.32 -3.87
C ALA A 2 -43.16 27.02 -5.08
N GLU A 3 -41.89 27.41 -4.98
CA GLU A 3 -41.06 27.72 -6.15
C GLU A 3 -39.85 26.80 -6.15
N ALA A 4 -39.85 25.90 -7.12
CA ALA A 4 -38.76 24.98 -7.41
C ALA A 4 -37.75 25.68 -8.32
N VAL A 5 -36.51 25.82 -7.86
CA VAL A 5 -35.40 26.27 -8.72
C VAL A 5 -34.76 25.04 -9.35
N SER A 6 -35.15 24.79 -10.59
CA SER A 6 -34.59 23.79 -11.49
C SER A 6 -33.32 24.32 -12.14
N CYS A 7 -32.15 23.80 -11.75
CA CYS A 7 -30.89 24.06 -12.43
C CYS A 7 -30.50 22.85 -13.30
N GLN A 8 -30.84 22.91 -14.58
CA GLN A 8 -30.32 22.03 -15.63
C GLN A 8 -29.36 22.80 -16.54
N ARG A 9 -28.35 22.07 -17.05
CA ARG A 9 -27.38 22.36 -18.14
C ARG A 9 -25.94 22.50 -17.61
N GLY A 10 -24.92 21.86 -18.19
CA GLY A 10 -24.88 21.16 -19.48
C GLY A 10 -23.76 20.13 -19.56
N ARG A 11 -24.05 19.09 -20.35
CA ARG A 11 -23.05 18.29 -21.06
C ARG A 11 -22.39 19.18 -22.11
N GLU A 12 -21.09 19.01 -22.33
CA GLU A 12 -20.46 18.79 -23.65
C GLU A 12 -18.93 18.91 -23.52
N GLY A 13 -18.19 17.95 -24.10
CA GLY A 13 -16.79 18.15 -24.44
C GLY A 13 -15.82 17.02 -24.08
N GLU A 14 -16.04 15.79 -24.55
CA GLU A 14 -14.92 14.87 -24.81
C GLU A 14 -14.34 15.16 -26.20
N PRO A 15 -13.03 15.45 -26.33
CA PRO A 15 -12.33 15.24 -27.57
C PRO A 15 -11.28 14.13 -27.45
N GLY A 16 -11.58 12.99 -28.08
CA GLY A 16 -10.69 12.41 -29.08
C GLY A 16 -9.53 11.54 -28.60
N ARG A 17 -9.82 10.25 -28.38
CA ARG A 17 -8.86 9.16 -28.63
C ARG A 17 -8.28 9.28 -30.04
N ARG A 18 -6.96 9.51 -30.14
CA ARG A 18 -6.18 9.20 -31.34
C ARG A 18 -5.11 8.18 -30.98
N TYR A 19 -5.47 6.90 -31.13
CA TYR A 19 -4.49 5.82 -31.19
C TYR A 19 -3.72 5.96 -32.51
N ARG A 20 -2.47 6.41 -32.43
CA ARG A 20 -1.53 6.32 -33.55
C ARG A 20 -0.84 4.96 -33.46
N THR A 21 -1.31 4.06 -34.30
CA THR A 21 -0.61 2.84 -34.69
C THR A 21 0.69 3.23 -35.38
N ALA A 22 1.84 2.98 -34.74
CA ALA A 22 3.14 3.03 -35.39
C ALA A 22 3.62 1.60 -35.58
N ILE A 23 3.37 1.07 -36.77
CA ILE A 23 4.02 -0.12 -37.30
C ILE A 23 5.40 0.35 -37.78
N PHE A 24 6.45 0.01 -37.06
CA PHE A 24 7.80 0.04 -37.61
C PHE A 24 8.28 -1.39 -37.82
N ALA A 25 8.55 -1.64 -39.09
CA ALA A 25 9.00 -2.89 -39.64
C ALA A 25 10.54 -2.93 -39.67
N VAL A 26 11.06 -4.15 -39.66
CA VAL A 26 12.33 -4.57 -40.28
C VAL A 26 13.62 -4.06 -39.64
N GLY A 27 14.34 -5.01 -39.03
CA GLY A 27 15.73 -4.84 -38.62
C GLY A 27 16.35 -6.16 -38.14
N ALA A 28 16.23 -7.23 -38.93
CA ALA A 28 16.98 -8.45 -38.70
C ALA A 28 18.45 -8.20 -39.05
N VAL A 29 19.31 -8.07 -38.04
CA VAL A 29 20.76 -8.16 -38.21
C VAL A 29 21.24 -9.38 -37.43
N LEU A 30 21.40 -10.48 -38.17
CA LEU A 30 22.16 -11.66 -37.76
C LEU A 30 23.64 -11.28 -37.75
N VAL A 31 24.22 -11.08 -36.57
CA VAL A 31 25.67 -11.15 -36.38
C VAL A 31 25.99 -12.52 -35.79
N LEU A 32 26.37 -13.44 -36.68
CA LEU A 32 27.06 -14.68 -36.35
C LEU A 32 28.49 -14.33 -35.96
N SER A 33 28.74 -14.11 -34.66
CA SER A 33 30.10 -14.13 -34.12
C SER A 33 30.38 -15.49 -33.52
N SER A 34 31.05 -16.31 -34.32
CA SER A 34 31.74 -17.53 -33.91
C SER A 34 32.83 -17.18 -32.89
N VAL A 35 32.52 -17.33 -31.60
CA VAL A 35 33.54 -17.30 -30.55
C VAL A 35 33.89 -18.73 -30.19
N ALA A 36 35.19 -19.01 -30.34
CA ALA A 36 35.81 -20.30 -30.19
C ALA A 36 35.54 -20.93 -28.80
N LEU A 37 35.21 -22.22 -28.83
CA LEU A 37 35.26 -23.09 -27.66
C LEU A 37 36.71 -23.24 -27.19
N LEU A 38 37.08 -22.49 -26.15
CA LEU A 38 38.14 -22.88 -25.23
C LEU A 38 37.49 -23.74 -24.15
N HIS A 39 37.63 -25.06 -24.28
CA HIS A 39 37.36 -26.02 -23.20
C HIS A 39 38.39 -25.81 -22.09
N ALA A 40 38.16 -24.82 -21.24
CA ALA A 40 38.73 -24.80 -19.90
C ALA A 40 37.89 -25.76 -19.05
N SER A 41 38.47 -26.89 -18.66
CA SER A 41 37.95 -27.77 -17.63
C SER A 41 37.91 -27.00 -16.30
N HIS A 42 36.83 -26.26 -16.08
CA HIS A 42 36.58 -25.62 -14.81
C HIS A 42 36.37 -26.70 -13.75
N PRO A 43 36.96 -26.55 -12.54
CA PRO A 43 36.61 -27.41 -11.43
C PRO A 43 35.10 -27.32 -11.24
N VAL A 44 34.45 -28.48 -11.16
CA VAL A 44 33.07 -28.58 -10.70
C VAL A 44 33.07 -28.10 -9.25
N VAL A 45 32.93 -26.80 -9.07
CA VAL A 45 32.53 -26.21 -7.80
C VAL A 45 31.09 -26.68 -7.65
N SER A 46 30.90 -27.73 -6.86
CA SER A 46 29.57 -28.07 -6.36
C SER A 46 29.06 -26.83 -5.65
N VAL A 47 28.18 -26.10 -6.32
CA VAL A 47 27.31 -25.14 -5.67
C VAL A 47 26.53 -26.00 -4.69
N VAL A 48 26.96 -25.98 -3.43
CA VAL A 48 26.18 -26.49 -2.32
C VAL A 48 24.93 -25.63 -2.35
N GLU A 49 23.88 -26.12 -3.00
CA GLU A 49 22.54 -25.57 -2.83
C GLU A 49 22.35 -25.48 -1.32
N PRO A 50 22.09 -24.27 -0.77
CA PRO A 50 21.84 -24.14 0.64
C PRO A 50 20.73 -25.13 0.96
N SER A 51 21.10 -26.18 1.71
CA SER A 51 20.18 -27.16 2.26
C SER A 51 18.96 -26.39 2.73
N SER A 52 17.78 -26.80 2.26
CA SER A 52 16.47 -26.18 2.52
C SER A 52 16.08 -26.31 4.00
N ALA A 53 16.98 -25.94 4.91
CA ALA A 53 16.68 -25.52 6.24
C ALA A 53 15.71 -24.35 6.07
N LEU A 54 14.43 -24.66 6.30
CA LEU A 54 13.26 -23.78 6.31
C LEU A 54 13.69 -22.31 6.43
N ALA A 55 13.88 -21.64 5.29
CA ALA A 55 14.17 -20.22 5.30
C ALA A 55 13.01 -19.58 6.07
N GLU A 56 13.34 -18.85 7.13
CA GLU A 56 12.35 -18.30 8.04
C GLU A 56 11.38 -17.43 7.21
N ARG A 57 10.11 -17.86 7.16
CA ARG A 57 9.08 -17.12 6.43
C ARG A 57 8.64 -15.95 7.29
N PHE A 58 8.71 -14.76 6.73
CA PHE A 58 8.24 -13.56 7.40
C PHE A 58 7.42 -12.71 6.45
N LEU A 59 6.54 -11.92 7.04
CA LEU A 59 5.70 -10.98 6.32
C LEU A 59 6.50 -9.73 5.97
N ILE A 60 6.52 -9.37 4.69
CA ILE A 60 7.03 -8.09 4.21
C ILE A 60 5.85 -7.14 4.10
N CYS A 61 5.91 -6.04 4.84
CA CYS A 61 4.99 -4.92 4.74
C CYS A 61 5.70 -3.77 4.03
N ARG A 62 5.09 -3.20 2.99
CA ARG A 62 5.57 -1.97 2.35
C ARG A 62 4.51 -0.89 2.49
N THR A 63 4.88 0.18 3.18
CA THR A 63 4.01 1.33 3.43
C THR A 63 4.32 2.48 2.47
N GLU A 64 3.35 3.36 2.24
CA GLU A 64 3.55 4.62 1.51
C GLU A 64 4.72 5.43 2.10
N TYR A 65 4.84 5.46 3.43
CA TYR A 65 5.92 6.16 4.12
C TYR A 65 7.31 5.63 3.76
N GLU A 66 7.48 4.30 3.77
CA GLU A 66 8.75 3.65 3.43
C GLU A 66 9.09 3.85 1.96
N GLU A 67 8.10 3.75 1.07
CA GLU A 67 8.27 4.04 -0.35
C GLU A 67 8.69 5.51 -0.59
N ALA A 68 8.10 6.46 0.14
CA ALA A 68 8.39 7.89 -0.02
C ALA A 68 9.73 8.32 0.60
N THR A 69 10.10 7.76 1.74
CA THR A 69 11.26 8.23 2.53
C THR A 69 12.49 7.33 2.43
N GLY A 70 12.32 6.07 1.98
CA GLY A 70 13.36 5.05 2.04
C GLY A 70 13.73 4.62 3.46
N ARG A 71 12.97 5.03 4.48
CA ARG A 71 13.23 4.72 5.89
C ARG A 71 12.23 3.71 6.41
N THR A 72 12.73 2.59 6.92
CA THR A 72 11.92 1.56 7.60
C THR A 72 11.27 2.12 8.86
N LEU A 73 9.97 1.88 9.05
CA LEU A 73 9.24 2.32 10.26
C LEU A 73 9.68 1.55 11.53
N ALA A 74 10.28 0.38 11.35
CA ALA A 74 10.62 -0.56 12.40
C ALA A 74 11.86 -1.41 12.04
N PRO A 75 13.06 -0.82 11.96
CA PRO A 75 14.25 -1.57 11.56
C PRO A 75 14.63 -2.70 12.55
N GLU A 76 14.23 -2.61 13.83
CA GLU A 76 14.69 -3.53 14.89
C GLU A 76 13.61 -3.90 15.94
N LEU A 77 12.32 -3.83 15.62
CA LEU A 77 11.30 -3.97 16.66
C LEU A 77 11.01 -5.41 17.08
N THR A 78 11.10 -5.65 18.40
CA THR A 78 10.67 -6.86 19.14
C THR A 78 9.22 -7.26 18.88
N TYR A 79 8.39 -6.32 18.41
CA TYR A 79 6.94 -6.48 18.30
C TYR A 79 6.49 -6.85 16.88
N GLY A 80 7.36 -6.92 15.88
CA GLY A 80 6.98 -7.26 14.50
C GLY A 80 6.66 -6.04 13.60
N PRO A 81 6.13 -6.27 12.38
CA PRO A 81 5.98 -5.23 11.36
C PRO A 81 5.02 -4.12 11.77
N ILE A 82 5.40 -2.86 11.49
CA ILE A 82 4.52 -1.69 11.66
C ILE A 82 3.88 -1.34 10.32
N VAL A 83 2.58 -1.03 10.36
CA VAL A 83 1.81 -0.55 9.21
C VAL A 83 1.11 0.77 9.56
N GLN A 84 0.71 1.55 8.56
CA GLN A 84 0.06 2.84 8.77
C GLN A 84 -1.46 2.70 8.71
N VAL A 85 -2.14 3.28 9.70
CA VAL A 85 -3.61 3.33 9.73
C VAL A 85 -4.13 4.28 8.63
N HIS A 86 -5.23 3.91 7.99
CA HIS A 86 -5.89 4.61 6.87
C HIS A 86 -5.03 4.82 5.62
N LYS A 87 -3.97 4.03 5.45
CA LYS A 87 -3.18 3.98 4.21
C LYS A 87 -3.07 2.54 3.70
N LEU A 88 -3.09 2.38 2.38
CA LEU A 88 -2.89 1.07 1.76
C LEU A 88 -1.47 0.59 2.04
N THR A 89 -1.36 -0.65 2.51
CA THR A 89 -0.09 -1.33 2.76
C THR A 89 0.01 -2.55 1.87
N LYS A 90 1.10 -2.68 1.11
CA LYS A 90 1.36 -3.88 0.30
C LYS A 90 1.96 -4.95 1.18
N LEU A 91 1.33 -6.12 1.21
CA LEU A 91 1.75 -7.28 1.98
C LEU A 91 2.23 -8.38 1.02
N SER A 92 3.37 -8.98 1.33
CA SER A 92 3.91 -10.13 0.60
C SER A 92 4.70 -11.06 1.52
N LEU A 93 4.84 -12.33 1.13
CA LEU A 93 5.70 -13.28 1.83
C LEU A 93 7.16 -13.12 1.38
N SER A 94 8.11 -13.27 2.29
CA SER A 94 9.54 -13.27 1.97
C SER A 94 9.94 -14.34 0.94
N THR A 95 9.14 -15.40 0.81
CA THR A 95 9.31 -16.47 -0.18
C THR A 95 8.84 -16.13 -1.59
N GLY A 96 8.01 -15.08 -1.75
CA GLY A 96 7.39 -14.72 -3.03
C GLY A 96 6.27 -15.67 -3.50
N GLU A 97 5.79 -16.54 -2.60
CA GLU A 97 4.70 -17.48 -2.87
C GLU A 97 3.34 -16.77 -2.94
N ALA A 98 2.45 -17.29 -3.78
CA ALA A 98 1.08 -16.80 -3.87
C ALA A 98 0.21 -17.50 -2.81
N GLY A 99 -0.60 -16.71 -2.11
CA GLY A 99 -1.52 -17.21 -1.09
C GLY A 99 -2.87 -16.51 -1.15
N ARG A 100 -3.85 -17.10 -0.47
CA ARG A 100 -5.14 -16.45 -0.17
C ARG A 100 -5.00 -15.69 1.13
N TRP A 101 -5.23 -14.38 1.08
CA TRP A 101 -4.95 -13.46 2.18
C TRP A 101 -6.21 -13.11 2.96
N ARG A 102 -6.07 -12.97 4.28
CA ARG A 102 -7.09 -12.41 5.17
C ARG A 102 -6.49 -11.36 6.09
N GLY A 103 -7.14 -10.22 6.22
CA GLY A 103 -6.84 -9.18 7.19
C GLY A 103 -7.98 -9.08 8.19
N ASP A 104 -7.71 -9.27 9.47
CA ASP A 104 -8.69 -9.24 10.55
C ASP A 104 -9.93 -10.14 10.28
N GLY A 105 -9.67 -11.31 9.67
CA GLY A 105 -10.68 -12.33 9.34
C GLY A 105 -11.40 -12.13 8.00
N ALA A 106 -11.37 -10.93 7.42
CA ALA A 106 -11.94 -10.64 6.11
C ALA A 106 -10.98 -11.04 4.98
N LEU A 107 -11.53 -11.57 3.87
CA LEU A 107 -10.72 -11.87 2.68
C LEU A 107 -10.22 -10.58 2.05
N VAL A 108 -8.92 -10.56 1.72
CA VAL A 108 -8.27 -9.45 1.01
C VAL A 108 -7.98 -9.93 -0.41
N GLY A 109 -8.80 -9.48 -1.36
CA GLY A 109 -8.73 -9.88 -2.76
C GLY A 109 -9.41 -11.23 -3.07
N ASP A 110 -9.61 -11.48 -4.36
CA ASP A 110 -10.46 -12.58 -4.84
C ASP A 110 -9.69 -13.86 -5.21
N LYS A 111 -8.35 -13.83 -5.20
CA LYS A 111 -7.50 -14.90 -5.76
C LYS A 111 -6.24 -15.12 -4.94
N HIS A 112 -5.60 -16.26 -5.18
CA HIS A 112 -4.22 -16.48 -4.72
C HIS A 112 -3.32 -15.43 -5.38
N ALA A 113 -2.70 -14.58 -4.57
CA ALA A 113 -1.86 -13.48 -5.03
C ALA A 113 -0.53 -13.49 -4.28
N LYS A 114 0.55 -13.08 -4.97
CA LYS A 114 1.88 -12.94 -4.35
C LYS A 114 1.99 -11.70 -3.46
N GLU A 115 1.18 -10.70 -3.78
CA GLU A 115 1.11 -9.42 -3.09
C GLU A 115 -0.35 -8.99 -3.01
N VAL A 116 -0.76 -8.41 -1.90
CA VAL A 116 -2.09 -7.82 -1.71
C VAL A 116 -1.99 -6.45 -1.05
N GLU A 117 -2.93 -5.56 -1.33
CA GLU A 117 -3.05 -4.26 -0.67
C GLU A 117 -4.12 -4.34 0.41
N VAL A 118 -3.75 -3.98 1.65
CA VAL A 118 -4.64 -3.97 2.81
C VAL A 118 -4.75 -2.56 3.37
N LEU A 119 -5.97 -2.12 3.66
CA LEU A 119 -6.25 -0.88 4.39
C LEU A 119 -6.55 -1.20 5.86
N PHE A 120 -5.65 -0.80 6.76
CA PHE A 120 -5.87 -0.94 8.21
C PHE A 120 -6.63 0.27 8.73
N THR A 121 -7.80 0.07 9.34
CA THR A 121 -8.68 1.17 9.79
C THR A 121 -8.65 1.42 11.29
N THR A 122 -8.06 0.50 12.07
CA THR A 122 -8.01 0.58 13.53
C THR A 122 -6.57 0.58 14.00
N VAL A 123 -6.25 1.44 14.99
CA VAL A 123 -4.94 1.46 15.64
C VAL A 123 -4.80 0.24 16.55
N GLY A 124 -3.67 -0.47 16.48
CA GLY A 124 -3.38 -1.61 17.35
C GLY A 124 -2.78 -2.80 16.62
N ALA A 125 -2.86 -3.97 17.26
CA ALA A 125 -2.43 -5.22 16.65
C ALA A 125 -3.54 -5.78 15.75
N SER A 126 -3.23 -6.03 14.49
CA SER A 126 -4.09 -6.69 13.51
C SER A 126 -3.49 -8.03 13.11
N LYS A 127 -4.35 -9.01 12.80
CA LYS A 127 -3.93 -10.33 12.35
C LYS A 127 -4.01 -10.43 10.84
N VAL A 128 -2.91 -10.87 10.22
CA VAL A 128 -2.84 -11.18 8.80
C VAL A 128 -2.65 -12.67 8.66
N GLU A 129 -3.59 -13.34 7.99
CA GLU A 129 -3.50 -14.76 7.70
C GLU A 129 -3.25 -14.97 6.21
N VAL A 130 -2.42 -15.94 5.87
CA VAL A 130 -2.18 -16.34 4.49
C VAL A 130 -2.26 -17.85 4.37
N GLU A 131 -3.07 -18.33 3.44
CA GLU A 131 -3.21 -19.73 3.09
C GLU A 131 -2.52 -19.98 1.75
N HIS A 132 -1.45 -20.77 1.76
CA HIS A 132 -0.61 -21.08 0.61
C HIS A 132 -0.41 -22.60 0.47
N ALA A 133 0.39 -23.04 -0.50
CA ALA A 133 0.52 -24.46 -0.83
C ALA A 133 1.06 -25.34 0.32
N GLN A 134 1.86 -24.74 1.22
CA GLN A 134 2.53 -25.43 2.32
C GLN A 134 1.77 -25.32 3.65
N GLY A 135 0.68 -24.56 3.70
CA GLY A 135 -0.16 -24.45 4.89
C GLY A 135 -0.76 -23.06 5.09
N LYS A 136 -1.25 -22.84 6.32
CA LYS A 136 -1.77 -21.56 6.77
C LYS A 136 -0.79 -20.94 7.77
N GLU A 137 -0.42 -19.69 7.53
CA GLU A 137 0.44 -18.91 8.41
C GLU A 137 -0.33 -17.69 8.95
N THR A 138 0.03 -17.21 10.14
CA THR A 138 -0.60 -16.06 10.78
C THR A 138 0.46 -15.13 11.33
N PHE A 139 0.40 -13.88 10.90
CA PHE A 139 1.30 -12.81 11.30
C PHE A 139 0.54 -11.77 12.10
N THR A 140 1.22 -11.14 13.05
CA THR A 140 0.69 -9.98 13.76
C THR A 140 1.39 -8.73 13.24
N VAL A 141 0.60 -7.75 12.78
CA VAL A 141 1.09 -6.44 12.35
C VAL A 141 0.55 -5.38 13.29
N TYR A 142 1.31 -4.31 13.48
CA TYR A 142 0.95 -3.22 14.39
C TYR A 142 0.63 -1.97 13.60
N ALA A 143 -0.66 -1.68 13.46
CA ALA A 143 -1.17 -0.50 12.80
C ALA A 143 -1.04 0.72 13.72
N LYS A 144 -0.29 1.74 13.28
CA LYS A 144 -0.02 2.96 14.04
C LYS A 144 -0.28 4.22 13.21
N ILE A 145 -0.52 5.33 13.91
CA ILE A 145 -0.53 6.67 13.31
C ILE A 145 0.92 7.14 13.22
N ILE A 146 1.38 7.46 12.01
CA ILE A 146 2.74 7.94 11.77
C ILE A 146 2.74 9.46 11.72
N ARG A 147 3.51 10.10 12.61
CA ARG A 147 3.73 11.54 12.58
C ARG A 147 4.74 11.87 11.50
N ARG A 148 4.39 12.82 10.64
CA ARG A 148 5.24 13.35 9.56
C ARG A 148 5.42 14.84 9.77
N GLU A 149 6.52 15.39 9.26
CA GLU A 149 6.66 16.84 9.19
C GLU A 149 5.68 17.39 8.15
N LEU A 150 5.12 18.58 8.39
CA LEU A 150 4.11 19.17 7.50
C LEU A 150 4.63 19.35 6.05
N ARG A 151 5.93 19.59 5.90
CA ARG A 151 6.62 19.71 4.60
C ARG A 151 6.79 18.38 3.86
N ASP A 152 6.68 17.26 4.56
CA ASP A 152 6.80 15.93 4.00
C ASP A 152 5.44 15.32 3.62
N LEU A 153 4.33 16.04 3.86
CA LEU A 153 3.00 15.63 3.44
C LEU A 153 2.78 15.89 1.96
N THR A 154 2.02 15.00 1.31
CA THR A 154 1.48 15.27 -0.03
C THR A 154 0.54 16.46 0.02
N ASP A 155 0.31 17.14 -1.11
CA ASP A 155 -0.62 18.27 -1.16
C ASP A 155 -2.03 17.85 -0.72
N THR A 156 -2.48 16.66 -1.12
CA THR A 156 -3.77 16.07 -0.69
C THR A 156 -3.81 15.81 0.81
N ASP A 157 -2.77 15.21 1.40
CA ASP A 157 -2.74 14.97 2.85
C ASP A 157 -2.69 16.27 3.64
N ARG A 158 -1.97 17.28 3.12
CA ARG A 158 -1.87 18.60 3.74
C ARG A 158 -3.20 19.35 3.68
N GLU A 159 -3.90 19.29 2.56
CA GLU A 159 -5.26 19.84 2.40
C GLU A 159 -6.24 19.17 3.36
N ALA A 160 -6.28 17.84 3.39
CA ALA A 160 -7.13 17.08 4.30
C ALA A 160 -6.85 17.41 5.78
N TYR A 161 -5.58 17.61 6.14
CA TYR A 161 -5.21 18.06 7.49
C TYR A 161 -5.79 19.44 7.81
N PHE A 162 -5.62 20.42 6.92
CA PHE A 162 -6.13 21.77 7.15
C PHE A 162 -7.66 21.84 7.11
N GLU A 163 -8.31 21.04 6.27
CA GLU A 163 -9.77 20.89 6.24
C GLU A 163 -10.30 20.34 7.56
N ALA A 164 -9.67 19.27 8.09
CA ALA A 164 -10.04 18.71 9.39
C ALA A 164 -9.85 19.71 10.54
N VAL A 165 -8.75 20.47 10.54
CA VAL A 165 -8.52 21.54 11.53
C VAL A 165 -9.56 22.65 11.38
N TYR A 166 -9.89 23.05 10.15
CA TYR A 166 -10.90 24.06 9.86
C TYR A 166 -12.29 23.63 10.35
N GLU A 167 -12.69 22.38 10.10
CA GLU A 167 -13.94 21.81 10.60
C GLU A 167 -14.01 21.87 12.12
N LEU A 168 -12.93 21.46 12.81
CA LEU A 168 -12.87 21.48 14.27
C LEU A 168 -13.00 22.89 14.87
N VAL A 169 -12.53 23.94 14.20
CA VAL A 169 -12.65 25.33 14.70
C VAL A 169 -13.95 26.01 14.28
N THR A 170 -14.66 25.50 13.26
CA THR A 170 -15.90 26.11 12.75
C THR A 170 -17.17 25.42 13.20
N ILE A 171 -17.06 24.18 13.69
CA ILE A 171 -18.20 23.46 14.25
C ILE A 171 -18.72 24.16 15.52
N GLY A 172 -20.02 24.44 15.56
CA GLY A 172 -20.65 25.06 16.72
C GLY A 172 -20.68 24.11 17.93
N GLN A 173 -20.72 24.66 19.14
CA GLN A 173 -20.63 23.90 20.39
C GLN A 173 -21.67 22.76 20.50
N GLU A 174 -22.94 23.02 20.20
CA GLU A 174 -24.01 22.02 20.27
C GLU A 174 -23.74 20.83 19.32
N GLU A 175 -23.35 21.14 18.08
CA GLU A 175 -23.05 20.14 17.06
C GLU A 175 -21.77 19.36 17.38
N GLY A 176 -20.73 20.04 17.88
CA GLY A 176 -19.49 19.41 18.31
C GLY A 176 -19.67 18.49 19.52
N VAL A 177 -20.50 18.86 20.50
CA VAL A 177 -20.86 17.97 21.61
C VAL A 177 -21.64 16.75 21.11
N ARG A 178 -22.51 16.91 20.10
CA ARG A 178 -23.24 15.81 19.47
C ARG A 178 -22.31 14.84 18.74
N LEU A 179 -21.31 15.33 18.01
CA LEU A 179 -20.39 14.50 17.22
C LEU A 179 -19.23 13.90 18.03
N TYR A 180 -18.63 14.69 18.92
CA TYR A 180 -17.37 14.36 19.61
C TYR A 180 -17.51 14.16 21.12
N GLY A 181 -18.71 14.40 21.67
CA GLY A 181 -19.04 14.16 23.08
C GLY A 181 -18.96 15.40 23.97
N SER A 182 -19.37 15.25 25.23
CA SER A 182 -19.57 16.36 26.19
C SER A 182 -18.32 17.15 26.55
N ASN A 183 -17.13 16.66 26.20
CA ASN A 183 -15.85 17.33 26.46
C ASN A 183 -15.38 18.18 25.26
N PHE A 184 -16.18 18.29 24.21
CA PHE A 184 -15.87 19.14 23.06
C PHE A 184 -15.92 20.63 23.44
N GLN A 185 -15.01 21.42 22.86
CA GLN A 185 -14.96 22.88 22.99
C GLN A 185 -14.78 23.50 21.61
N SER A 186 -15.75 24.31 21.18
CA SER A 186 -15.69 25.04 19.92
C SER A 186 -14.67 26.19 19.97
N GLY A 187 -14.16 26.58 18.81
CA GLY A 187 -13.26 27.73 18.68
C GLY A 187 -13.88 29.06 19.16
N ASP A 188 -15.20 29.19 19.09
CA ASP A 188 -15.92 30.40 19.55
C ASP A 188 -15.90 30.58 21.08
N GLU A 189 -15.56 29.53 21.85
CA GLU A 189 -15.48 29.56 23.32
C GLU A 189 -14.05 29.79 23.86
N LEU A 190 -13.05 29.89 22.97
CA LEU A 190 -11.63 30.14 23.30
C LEU A 190 -11.26 31.63 23.19
#